data_AF-A0A4Y2FZ17-F1
#
_entry.id   AF-A0A4Y2FZ17-F1
#
_cell.length_a   1.000
_cell.length_b   1.000
_cell.length_c   1.000
_cell.angle_alpha   90.00
_cell.angle_beta   90.00
_cell.angle_gamma   90.00
#
_symmetry.space_group_name_H-M   'P 1'
#
loop_
_entity.id
_entity.type
_entity.pdbx_description
1 polymer ?
#
loop_
_entity_poly.entity_id
_entity_poly.type
_entity_poly.pdbx_seq_one_letter_code
_entity_poly.pdbx_strand_id
1 'polypeptide(L)'
;MWSANQASKPYPILKRQNKIVREIPKILLDHSNIEITWMKTHVGYKGNEVADSLAKQAAENGIPYANIQLPRCFIKEFLKSPMLDKWQNEWTEDVTGRDIYNLIPRVKCVWNHEEKRK
;
A
#
# COMPACT_ATOMS: atom_id res chain seq x y z
N MET A 1 -32.33 -19.14 5.07
CA MET A 1 -31.22 -19.63 5.92
C MET A 1 -30.04 -19.92 5.01
N TRP A 2 -29.04 -19.05 4.98
CA TRP A 2 -27.78 -19.30 4.28
C TRP A 2 -26.67 -19.25 5.30
N SER A 3 -26.06 -20.40 5.58
CA SER A 3 -24.86 -20.50 6.42
C SER A 3 -23.65 -20.47 5.50
N ALA A 4 -22.78 -19.48 5.69
CA ALA A 4 -21.48 -19.42 5.03
C ALA A 4 -20.39 -19.54 6.10
N ASN A 5 -20.10 -20.78 6.50
CA ASN A 5 -18.81 -21.10 7.11
C ASN A 5 -17.76 -21.12 6.00
N GLN A 6 -17.15 -19.96 5.74
CA GLN A 6 -15.83 -19.90 5.10
C GLN A 6 -14.84 -19.49 6.18
N ALA A 7 -14.18 -20.48 6.78
CA ALA A 7 -13.00 -20.23 7.58
C ALA A 7 -11.97 -19.53 6.68
N SER A 8 -11.69 -18.25 6.98
CA SER A 8 -10.66 -17.48 6.32
C SER A 8 -9.34 -18.21 6.46
N LYS A 9 -8.71 -18.58 5.34
CA LYS A 9 -7.34 -19.14 5.35
C LYS A 9 -6.45 -18.13 6.08
N PRO A 10 -5.60 -18.55 7.04
CA PRO A 10 -4.77 -17.61 7.78
C PRO A 10 -3.86 -16.87 6.81
N TYR A 11 -4.10 -15.57 6.65
CA TYR A 11 -3.24 -14.71 5.86
C TYR A 11 -1.80 -14.88 6.33
N PRO A 12 -0.82 -15.00 5.43
CA PRO A 12 0.58 -15.17 5.81
C PRO A 12 0.98 -13.98 6.69
N ILE A 13 1.18 -14.29 7.97
CA ILE A 13 1.53 -13.33 9.00
C ILE A 13 2.80 -12.61 8.54
N LEU A 14 2.65 -11.35 8.13
CA LEU A 14 3.77 -10.50 7.74
C LEU A 14 4.75 -10.47 8.92
N LYS A 15 5.97 -10.99 8.72
CA LYS A 15 7.03 -11.22 9.73
C LYS A 15 7.53 -9.97 10.49
N ARG A 16 6.87 -8.82 10.34
CA ARG A 16 7.06 -7.63 11.17
C ARG A 16 5.69 -7.11 11.60
N GLN A 17 5.22 -7.54 12.77
CA GLN A 17 3.99 -7.01 13.35
C GLN A 17 4.17 -5.53 13.68
N ASN A 18 3.36 -4.68 13.05
CA ASN A 18 3.20 -3.28 13.42
C ASN A 18 2.70 -3.20 14.88
N LYS A 19 3.28 -2.31 15.69
CA LYS A 19 2.91 -2.12 17.10
C LYS A 19 1.40 -1.92 17.26
N ILE A 20 0.78 -1.12 16.39
CA ILE A 20 -0.67 -0.83 16.40
C ILE A 20 -1.48 -2.14 16.27
N VAL A 21 -1.08 -3.02 15.36
CA VAL A 21 -1.78 -4.31 15.13
C VAL A 21 -1.72 -5.23 16.35
N ARG A 22 -0.69 -5.12 17.20
CA ARG A 22 -0.60 -5.89 18.46
C ARG A 22 -1.42 -5.30 19.59
N GLU A 23 -1.62 -3.98 19.59
CA GLU A 23 -2.35 -3.30 20.65
C GLU A 23 -3.87 -3.35 20.43
N ILE A 24 -4.35 -3.30 19.17
CA ILE A 24 -5.80 -3.32 18.86
C ILE A 24 -6.52 -4.51 19.53
N PRO A 25 -6.07 -5.78 19.37
CA PRO A 25 -6.76 -6.90 20.01
C PRO A 25 -6.80 -6.81 21.53
N LYS A 26 -5.75 -6.27 22.17
CA LYS A 26 -5.71 -6.11 23.63
C LYS A 26 -6.78 -5.12 24.10
N ILE A 27 -6.87 -3.97 23.42
CA ILE A 27 -7.87 -2.94 23.72
C ILE A 27 -9.29 -3.51 23.58
N LEU A 28 -9.53 -4.32 22.55
CA LEU A 28 -10.83 -4.95 22.32
C LEU A 28 -11.16 -6.03 23.35
N LEU A 29 -10.17 -6.77 23.85
CA LEU A 29 -10.36 -7.74 24.93
C LEU A 29 -10.68 -7.04 26.26
N ASP A 30 -10.06 -5.89 26.52
CA ASP A 30 -10.34 -5.08 27.71
C ASP A 30 -11.74 -4.41 27.65
N HIS A 31 -12.30 -4.19 26.46
CA HIS A 31 -13.59 -3.53 26.24
C HIS A 31 -14.56 -4.44 25.46
N SER A 32 -15.11 -5.44 26.15
CA SER A 32 -15.97 -6.49 25.55
C SER A 32 -17.32 -5.99 25.02
N ASN A 33 -17.69 -4.74 25.27
CA ASN A 33 -18.93 -4.11 24.81
C ASN A 33 -18.79 -3.39 23.45
N ILE A 34 -17.65 -3.52 22.77
CA ILE A 34 -17.41 -2.91 21.46
C ILE A 34 -17.72 -3.93 20.36
N GLU A 35 -18.68 -3.59 19.49
CA GLU A 35 -18.96 -4.35 18.27
C GLU A 35 -18.28 -3.69 17.06
N ILE A 36 -17.58 -4.49 16.26
CA ILE A 36 -16.95 -4.03 15.02
C ILE A 36 -17.74 -4.58 13.84
N THR A 37 -18.31 -3.70 13.04
CA THR A 37 -19.04 -4.06 11.82
C THR A 37 -18.44 -3.35 10.61
N TRP A 38 -18.58 -3.96 9.43
CA TRP A 38 -18.18 -3.35 8.18
C TRP A 38 -19.35 -2.59 7.56
N MET A 39 -19.16 -1.30 7.27
CA MET A 39 -20.12 -0.49 6.55
C MET A 39 -19.57 -0.10 5.18
N LYS A 40 -20.45 -0.08 4.17
CA LYS A 40 -20.09 0.30 2.81
C LYS A 40 -19.88 1.82 2.72
N THR A 41 -18.79 2.24 2.08
CA THR A 41 -18.49 3.66 1.86
C THR A 41 -19.31 4.25 0.71
N HIS A 42 -19.54 5.57 0.75
CA HIS A 42 -20.23 6.36 -0.30
C HIS A 42 -21.70 5.95 -0.58
N VAL A 43 -22.42 5.49 0.45
CA VAL A 43 -23.85 5.12 0.35
C VAL A 43 -24.76 6.14 1.06
N GLY A 44 -24.25 7.32 1.45
CA GLY A 44 -25.07 8.34 2.13
C GLY A 44 -25.10 8.23 3.66
N TYR A 45 -24.27 7.37 4.27
CA TYR A 45 -24.22 7.26 5.73
C TYR A 45 -23.50 8.48 6.33
N LYS A 46 -24.28 9.44 6.82
CA LYS A 46 -23.78 10.73 7.37
C LYS A 46 -22.60 10.57 8.33
N GLY A 47 -22.66 9.63 9.28
CA GLY A 47 -21.57 9.41 10.23
C GLY A 47 -20.26 8.96 9.58
N ASN A 48 -20.35 8.06 8.59
CA ASN A 48 -19.19 7.58 7.84
C ASN A 48 -18.61 8.66 6.93
N GLU A 49 -19.45 9.46 6.28
CA GLU A 49 -19.03 10.56 5.41
C GLU A 49 -18.35 11.70 6.20
N VAL A 50 -18.87 12.01 7.39
CA VAL A 50 -18.24 12.98 8.29
C VAL A 50 -16.88 12.46 8.76
N ALA A 51 -16.79 11.19 9.18
CA ALA A 51 -15.53 10.59 9.59
C ALA A 51 -14.48 10.58 8.46
N ASP A 52 -14.87 10.21 7.23
CA ASP A 52 -14.02 10.23 6.05
C ASP A 52 -13.54 11.64 5.71
N SER A 53 -14.43 12.63 5.72
CA SER A 53 -14.11 14.05 5.50
C SER A 53 -13.11 14.57 6.54
N LEU A 54 -13.30 14.24 7.82
CA LEU A 54 -12.38 14.61 8.88
C LEU A 54 -11.02 13.92 8.73
N ALA A 55 -10.99 12.63 8.37
CA ALA A 55 -9.75 11.91 8.11
C ALA A 55 -8.97 12.52 6.93
N LYS A 56 -9.67 12.92 5.86
CA LYS A 56 -9.07 13.60 4.72
C LYS A 56 -8.50 14.97 5.09
N GLN A 57 -9.26 15.78 5.83
CA GLN A 57 -8.77 17.06 6.34
C GLN A 57 -7.54 16.90 7.24
N ALA A 58 -7.51 15.87 8.08
CA ALA A 58 -6.35 15.55 8.91
C ALA A 58 -5.15 15.06 8.10
N ALA A 59 -5.35 14.33 6.99
CA ALA A 59 -4.27 13.92 6.11
C ALA A 59 -3.66 15.11 5.34
N GLU A 60 -4.48 16.09 4.95
CA GLU A 60 -4.06 17.28 4.19
C GLU A 60 -3.45 18.37 5.09
N ASN A 61 -4.05 18.63 6.25
CA ASN A 61 -3.70 19.76 7.12
C ASN A 61 -3.09 19.34 8.47
N GLY A 62 -2.97 18.03 8.72
CA GLY A 62 -2.43 17.52 9.97
C GLY A 62 -0.93 17.77 10.11
N ILE A 63 -0.47 17.75 11.37
CA ILE A 63 0.97 17.76 11.65
C ILE A 63 1.57 16.47 11.08
N PRO A 64 2.60 16.55 10.22
CA PRO A 64 3.26 15.36 9.72
C PRO A 64 3.73 14.52 10.90
N TYR A 65 3.29 13.26 10.97
CA TYR A 65 3.78 12.34 11.98
C TYR A 65 5.28 12.12 11.75
N ALA A 66 6.10 12.82 12.53
CA ALA A 66 7.55 12.94 12.32
C ALA A 66 8.33 11.62 12.43
N ASN A 67 7.70 10.53 12.90
CA ASN A 67 8.37 9.27 13.20
C ASN A 67 7.65 8.04 12.64
N ILE A 68 6.94 8.17 11.51
CA ILE A 68 6.51 6.99 10.74
C ILE A 68 7.68 6.58 9.87
N GLN A 69 8.27 5.42 10.16
CA GLN A 69 9.16 4.78 9.20
C GLN A 69 8.36 4.48 7.94
N LEU A 70 8.64 5.18 6.85
CA LEU A 70 7.99 4.97 5.57
C LEU A 70 8.12 3.47 5.20
N PRO A 71 7.02 2.81 4.83
CA PRO A 71 7.08 1.43 4.39
C PRO A 71 8.09 1.29 3.24
N ARG A 72 8.86 0.19 3.23
CA ARG A 72 9.84 -0.05 2.16
C ARG A 72 9.21 -0.03 0.77
N CYS A 73 7.95 -0.45 0.63
CA CYS A 73 7.22 -0.38 -0.64
C CYS A 73 7.01 1.07 -1.10
N PHE A 74 6.69 1.98 -0.18
CA PHE A 74 6.51 3.40 -0.48
C PHE A 74 7.81 4.02 -0.99
N ILE A 75 8.92 3.80 -0.29
CA ILE A 75 10.24 4.33 -0.74
C ILE A 75 10.62 3.75 -2.10
N LYS A 76 10.36 2.46 -2.34
CA LYS A 76 10.63 1.82 -3.64
C LYS A 76 9.82 2.47 -4.76
N GLU A 77 8.51 2.65 -4.59
CA GLU A 77 7.67 3.29 -5.61
C GLU A 77 8.03 4.77 -5.79
N PHE A 78 8.34 5.48 -4.71
CA PHE A 78 8.78 6.87 -4.75
C PHE A 78 10.05 7.05 -5.59
N LEU A 79 11.03 6.17 -5.44
CA LEU A 79 12.28 6.21 -6.19
C LEU A 79 12.19 5.65 -7.61
N LYS A 80 11.11 4.93 -7.94
CA LYS A 80 10.96 4.22 -9.21
C LYS A 80 10.90 5.17 -10.40
N SER A 81 10.08 6.23 -10.33
CA SER A 81 9.95 7.18 -11.44
C SER A 81 11.27 7.92 -11.71
N PRO A 82 11.91 8.58 -10.72
CA PRO A 82 13.16 9.29 -10.96
C PRO A 82 14.28 8.37 -11.47
N MET A 83 14.33 7.12 -11.00
CA MET A 83 15.31 6.15 -11.46
C MET A 83 15.05 5.73 -12.91
N LEU A 84 13.80 5.47 -13.28
CA LEU A 84 13.42 5.15 -14.66
C LEU A 84 13.73 6.31 -15.61
N ASP A 85 13.43 7.53 -15.22
CA ASP A 85 13.68 8.72 -16.04
C ASP A 85 15.18 8.89 -16.27
N LYS A 86 15.99 8.73 -15.23
CA LYS A 86 17.45 8.77 -15.35
C LYS A 86 17.98 7.69 -16.30
N TRP A 87 17.52 6.45 -16.12
CA TRP A 87 17.91 5.34 -17.00
C TRP A 87 17.45 5.55 -18.44
N GLN A 88 16.26 6.11 -18.65
CA GLN A 88 15.77 6.40 -19.99
C GLN A 88 16.61 7.49 -20.67
N ASN A 89 17.04 8.50 -19.94
CA ASN A 89 17.91 9.56 -20.47
C ASN A 89 19.26 8.98 -20.89
N GLU A 90 19.90 8.19 -20.02
CA GLU A 90 21.15 7.51 -20.34
C GLU A 90 20.99 6.59 -21.56
N TRP A 91 19.90 5.81 -21.64
CA TRP A 91 19.63 4.94 -22.79
C TRP A 91 19.43 5.71 -24.10
N THR A 92 18.83 6.90 -24.02
CA THR A 92 18.58 7.74 -25.20
C THR A 92 19.86 8.45 -25.65
N GLU A 93 20.71 8.89 -24.73
CA GLU A 93 21.92 9.67 -25.04
C GLU A 93 23.16 8.82 -25.37
N ASP A 94 23.26 7.58 -24.86
CA ASP A 94 24.46 6.75 -24.99
C ASP A 94 24.70 6.21 -26.42
N VAL A 95 25.84 6.54 -27.02
CA VAL A 95 26.23 6.08 -28.37
C VAL A 95 26.44 4.56 -28.49
N THR A 96 26.53 3.83 -27.37
CA THR A 96 26.77 2.39 -27.33
C THR A 96 25.46 1.60 -27.43
N GLY A 97 25.45 0.47 -28.15
CA GLY A 97 24.29 -0.43 -28.17
C GLY A 97 23.08 0.08 -28.95
N ARG A 98 23.28 0.98 -29.93
CA ARG A 98 22.20 1.57 -30.74
C ARG A 98 21.32 0.57 -31.48
N ASP A 99 21.87 -0.57 -31.89
CA ASP A 99 21.07 -1.64 -32.50
C ASP A 99 20.02 -2.20 -31.53
N ILE A 100 20.38 -2.34 -30.25
CA ILE A 100 19.48 -2.80 -29.19
C ILE A 100 18.49 -1.69 -28.82
N TYR A 101 18.95 -0.43 -28.79
CA TYR A 101 18.07 0.73 -28.59
C TYR A 101 16.95 0.78 -29.64
N ASN A 102 17.29 0.56 -30.91
CA ASN A 102 16.31 0.55 -32.00
C ASN A 102 15.25 -0.55 -31.83
N LEU A 103 15.61 -1.67 -31.20
CA LEU A 103 14.68 -2.75 -30.89
C LEU A 103 13.84 -2.46 -29.63
N ILE A 104 14.45 -1.91 -28.57
CA ILE A 104 13.82 -1.62 -27.28
C ILE A 104 14.18 -0.18 -26.85
N PRO A 105 13.49 0.84 -27.38
CA PRO A 105 13.87 2.23 -27.12
C PRO A 105 13.44 2.74 -25.74
N ARG A 106 12.55 2.03 -25.05
CA ARG A 106 12.01 2.43 -23.74
C ARG A 106 12.46 1.50 -22.63
N VAL A 107 13.06 2.07 -21.59
CA VAL A 107 13.37 1.39 -20.33
C VAL A 107 12.06 1.13 -19.59
N LYS A 108 11.84 -0.12 -19.18
CA LYS A 108 10.68 -0.53 -18.38
C LYS A 108 11.16 -1.29 -17.16
N CYS A 109 10.57 -1.00 -16.00
CA CYS A 109 10.73 -1.83 -14.82
C CYS A 109 9.85 -3.08 -14.92
N VAL A 110 10.40 -4.21 -15.38
CA VAL A 110 9.73 -5.51 -15.28
C VAL A 110 10.04 -6.13 -13.91
N TRP A 111 9.34 -5.68 -12.87
CA TRP A 111 9.36 -6.36 -11.58
C TRP A 111 8.28 -7.45 -11.57
N ASN A 112 8.58 -8.64 -12.09
CA ASN A 112 7.71 -9.80 -11.97
C ASN A 112 7.77 -10.34 -10.53
N HIS A 113 6.88 -9.85 -9.67
CA HIS A 113 6.79 -10.35 -8.29
C HIS A 113 6.12 -11.74 -8.19
N GLU A 114 5.63 -12.28 -9.31
CA GLU A 114 4.87 -13.53 -9.39
C GLU A 114 5.72 -14.81 -9.55
N GLU A 115 7.02 -14.71 -9.88
CA GLU A 115 7.84 -15.89 -10.17
C GLU A 115 8.51 -16.57 -8.96
N LYS A 116 8.21 -16.15 -7.72
CA LYS A 116 8.76 -16.79 -6.50
C LYS A 116 7.70 -17.42 -5.58
N ARG A 117 6.54 -17.78 -6.11
CA ARG A 117 5.55 -18.62 -5.41
C ARG A 117 5.19 -19.87 -6.22
N LYS A 118 6.20 -20.66 -6.58
CA LYS A 118 6.04 -22.08 -6.87
C LYS A 118 6.79 -22.86 -5.80
#